data_AF-A0A3D3BN98-F1
#
_entry.id   AF-A0A3D3BN98-F1
#
_cell.length_a   1.000
_cell.length_b   1.000
_cell.length_c   1.000
_cell.angle_alpha   90.00
_cell.angle_beta   90.00
_cell.angle_gamma   90.00
#
_symmetry.space_group_name_H-M   'P 1'
#
loop_
_entity.id
_entity.type
_entity.pdbx_description
1 polymer ?
#
loop_
_entity_poly.entity_id
_entity_poly.type
_entity_poly.pdbx_seq_one_letter_code
_entity_poly.pdbx_strand_id
1 'polypeptide(L)'
;FVVVGNEKGFFVGPTLFDHVKPGMRIYNEEIFGPVLSIVRVDSYEEAVELVNAHEYGNGTAIFTRDGNTARQYTETVQVGMIGVNVPIPV
;
A
#
# COMPACT_ATOMS: atom_id res chain seq x y z
N PHE A 1 19.66 -10.43 7.39
CA PHE A 1 19.55 -11.04 6.05
C PHE A 1 20.69 -10.51 5.21
N VAL A 2 21.45 -11.37 4.53
CA VAL A 2 22.54 -10.97 3.63
C VAL A 2 22.19 -11.50 2.25
N VAL A 3 22.28 -10.64 1.23
CA VAL A 3 22.04 -11.06 -0.16
C VAL A 3 23.27 -11.81 -0.65
N VAL A 4 23.09 -13.05 -1.13
CA VAL A 4 24.17 -13.92 -1.61
C VAL A 4 24.94 -13.22 -2.73
N GLY A 5 26.28 -13.23 -2.64
CA GLY A 5 27.19 -12.57 -3.58
C GLY A 5 27.34 -11.06 -3.34
N ASN A 6 26.69 -10.51 -2.32
CA ASN A 6 26.70 -9.09 -1.98
C ASN A 6 26.98 -8.86 -0.48
N GLU A 7 27.76 -9.74 0.14
CA GLU A 7 27.97 -9.79 1.60
C GLU A 7 28.64 -8.54 2.17
N LYS A 8 29.26 -7.72 1.31
CA LYS A 8 29.96 -6.48 1.69
C LYS A 8 29.16 -5.21 1.40
N GLY A 9 27.92 -5.31 0.91
CA GLY A 9 27.09 -4.15 0.56
C GLY A 9 25.89 -3.94 1.50
N PHE A 10 25.15 -2.85 1.29
CA PHE A 10 23.94 -2.50 2.05
C PHE A 10 22.67 -3.02 1.35
N PHE A 11 22.68 -4.29 0.96
CA PHE A 11 21.60 -4.87 0.19
C PHE A 11 20.57 -5.55 1.08
N VAL A 12 19.29 -5.32 0.77
CA VAL A 12 18.15 -5.99 1.36
C VAL A 12 17.38 -6.68 0.23
N GLY A 13 17.03 -7.95 0.43
CA GLY A 13 16.21 -8.69 -0.53
C GLY A 13 14.73 -8.29 -0.48
N PRO A 14 13.95 -8.58 -1.52
CA PRO A 14 12.51 -8.33 -1.52
C PRO A 14 11.86 -9.07 -0.35
N THR A 15 11.08 -8.34 0.44
CA THR A 15 10.44 -8.86 1.65
C THR A 15 8.94 -8.61 1.58
N LEU A 16 8.15 -9.61 1.95
CA LEU A 16 6.70 -9.52 1.98
C LEU A 16 6.20 -9.88 3.37
N PHE A 17 5.42 -8.98 3.98
CA PHE A 17 4.70 -9.25 5.21
C PHE A 17 3.23 -9.49 4.89
N ASP A 18 2.77 -10.70 5.19
CA ASP A 18 1.38 -11.06 5.01
C ASP A 18 0.58 -10.89 6.31
N HIS A 19 -0.73 -10.68 6.18
CA HIS A 19 -1.66 -10.47 7.29
C HIS A 19 -1.28 -9.31 8.22
N VAL A 20 -0.76 -8.23 7.64
CA VAL A 20 -0.49 -6.97 8.35
C VAL A 20 -1.82 -6.35 8.78
N LYS A 21 -1.85 -5.75 9.98
CA LYS A 21 -3.04 -5.11 10.56
C LYS A 21 -2.72 -3.67 10.99
N PRO A 22 -3.71 -2.76 10.97
CA PRO A 22 -3.58 -1.45 11.61
C PRO A 22 -3.07 -1.54 13.04
N GLY A 23 -2.20 -0.61 13.43
CA GLY A 23 -1.54 -0.62 14.75
C GLY A 23 -0.25 -1.44 14.82
N MET A 24 0.07 -2.26 13.81
CA MET A 24 1.41 -2.81 13.68
C MET A 24 2.38 -1.73 13.23
N ARG A 25 3.62 -1.74 13.74
CA ARG A 25 4.65 -0.78 13.32
C ARG A 25 4.89 -0.77 11.82
N ILE A 26 4.88 -1.95 11.19
CA ILE A 26 5.08 -2.12 9.75
C ILE A 26 3.90 -1.65 8.87
N TYR A 27 2.78 -1.32 9.51
CA TYR A 27 1.66 -0.63 8.87
C TYR A 27 1.75 0.89 9.09
N ASN A 28 2.05 1.31 10.32
CA ASN A 28 2.02 2.73 10.69
C ASN A 28 3.25 3.53 10.21
N GLU A 29 4.41 2.90 10.09
CA GLU A 29 5.69 3.56 9.77
C GLU A 29 6.09 3.26 8.31
N GLU A 30 6.52 4.30 7.58
CA GLU A 30 7.02 4.15 6.21
C GLU A 30 8.41 3.47 6.19
N ILE A 31 8.55 2.41 5.38
CA ILE A 31 9.73 1.52 5.42
C ILE A 31 10.87 1.99 4.50
N PHE A 32 10.57 2.67 3.38
CA PHE A 32 11.55 3.11 2.36
C PHE A 32 12.50 2.03 1.81
N GLY A 33 12.10 0.75 1.91
CA GLY A 33 12.88 -0.40 1.44
C GLY A 33 12.08 -1.31 0.51
N PRO A 34 12.69 -2.39 -0.01
CA PRO A 34 12.02 -3.36 -0.88
C PRO A 34 11.08 -4.27 -0.06
N VAL A 35 10.12 -3.67 0.64
CA VAL A 35 9.21 -4.34 1.57
C VAL A 35 7.77 -4.03 1.19
N LEU A 36 6.96 -5.07 1.01
CA LEU A 36 5.52 -4.96 0.75
C LEU A 36 4.73 -5.52 1.93
N SER A 37 3.74 -4.76 2.41
CA SER A 37 2.78 -5.18 3.43
C SER A 37 1.43 -5.51 2.78
N ILE A 38 0.88 -6.69 3.07
CA ILE A 38 -0.47 -7.08 2.64
C ILE A 38 -1.44 -6.94 3.82
N VAL A 39 -2.39 -6.03 3.65
CA VAL A 39 -3.54 -5.83 4.55
C VAL A 39 -4.78 -6.37 3.85
N ARG A 40 -5.66 -7.05 4.59
CA ARG A 40 -6.95 -7.57 4.09
C ARG A 40 -8.09 -6.93 4.86
N VAL A 41 -9.15 -6.62 4.14
CA VAL A 41 -10.43 -6.10 4.62
C VAL A 41 -11.55 -6.87 3.93
N ASP A 42 -12.73 -6.91 4.52
CA ASP A 42 -13.83 -7.77 4.08
C ASP A 42 -14.77 -7.07 3.08
N SER A 43 -14.64 -5.75 2.94
CA SER A 43 -15.47 -4.94 2.04
C SER A 43 -14.72 -3.79 1.38
N TYR A 44 -15.34 -3.22 0.35
CA TYR A 44 -14.84 -2.02 -0.32
C TYR A 44 -14.90 -0.80 0.60
N GLU A 45 -15.97 -0.69 1.38
CA GLU A 45 -16.17 0.40 2.34
C GLU A 45 -15.07 0.40 3.41
N GLU A 46 -14.75 -0.76 3.98
CA GLU A 46 -13.63 -0.91 4.91
C GLU A 46 -12.28 -0.55 4.25
N ALA A 47 -12.09 -0.86 2.96
CA ALA A 47 -10.87 -0.48 2.25
C ALA A 47 -10.73 1.04 2.12
N VAL A 48 -11.82 1.74 1.81
CA VAL A 48 -11.84 3.21 1.72
C VAL A 48 -11.58 3.83 3.09
N GLU A 49 -12.23 3.33 4.14
CA GLU A 49 -12.00 3.79 5.52
C GLU A 49 -10.55 3.57 5.96
N LEU A 50 -9.97 2.40 5.66
CA LEU A 50 -8.59 2.07 5.97
C LEU A 50 -7.62 3.07 5.32
N VAL A 51 -7.81 3.37 4.04
CA VAL A 51 -6.97 4.32 3.30
C VAL A 51 -7.11 5.73 3.86
N ASN A 52 -8.34 6.19 4.09
CA ASN A 52 -8.61 7.54 4.59
C ASN A 52 -8.16 7.75 6.04
N ALA A 53 -8.06 6.68 6.84
CA ALA A 53 -7.58 6.75 8.22
C ALA A 53 -6.04 6.84 8.32
N HIS A 54 -5.31 6.66 7.22
CA HIS A 54 -3.84 6.69 7.24
C HIS A 54 -3.30 8.13 7.27
N GLU A 55 -2.34 8.40 8.16
CA GLU A 55 -1.83 9.76 8.42
C GLU A 55 -1.21 10.48 7.20
N TYR A 56 -0.57 9.76 6.27
CA TYR A 56 0.26 10.37 5.24
C TYR A 56 -0.50 10.81 3.98
N GLY A 57 -1.56 10.09 3.57
CA GLY A 57 -2.43 10.48 2.46
C GLY A 57 -1.76 10.84 1.11
N ASN A 58 -0.56 10.33 0.80
CA ASN A 58 0.21 10.74 -0.38
C ASN A 58 -0.47 10.32 -1.69
N GLY A 59 -0.63 9.02 -1.90
CA GLY A 59 -1.35 8.51 -3.06
C GLY A 59 -1.76 7.05 -2.89
N THR A 60 -2.81 6.66 -3.62
CA THR A 60 -3.22 5.24 -3.74
C THR A 60 -3.57 4.86 -5.17
N ALA A 61 -3.60 3.55 -5.44
CA ALA A 61 -4.12 3.01 -6.69
C ALA A 61 -5.22 1.99 -6.42
N ILE A 62 -6.26 2.02 -7.25
CA ILE A 62 -7.30 0.98 -7.29
C ILE A 62 -7.17 0.16 -8.57
N PHE A 63 -7.20 -1.16 -8.42
CA PHE A 63 -7.27 -2.10 -9.53
C PHE A 63 -8.65 -2.76 -9.55
N THR A 64 -9.46 -2.42 -10.55
CA THR A 64 -10.84 -2.89 -10.68
C THR A 64 -11.28 -2.92 -12.13
N ARG A 65 -12.22 -3.82 -12.44
CA ARG A 65 -12.90 -3.90 -13.74
C ARG A 65 -14.25 -3.16 -13.74
N ASP A 66 -14.69 -2.67 -12.59
CA ASP A 66 -15.95 -1.95 -12.45
C ASP A 66 -15.73 -0.43 -12.49
N GLY A 67 -16.36 0.22 -13.46
CA GLY A 67 -16.30 1.67 -13.62
C GLY A 67 -16.98 2.43 -12.49
N ASN A 68 -18.02 1.86 -11.87
CA ASN A 68 -18.68 2.48 -10.72
C ASN A 68 -17.75 2.51 -9.51
N THR A 69 -17.13 1.37 -9.18
CA THR A 69 -16.12 1.27 -8.12
C THR A 69 -14.94 2.23 -8.37
N ALA A 70 -14.43 2.30 -9.61
CA ALA A 70 -13.34 3.22 -9.95
C ALA A 70 -13.73 4.68 -9.72
N ARG A 71 -14.90 5.10 -10.19
CA ARG A 71 -15.43 6.45 -10.00
C ARG A 71 -15.61 6.78 -8.51
N GLN A 72 -16.30 5.90 -7.79
CA GLN A 72 -16.57 6.08 -6.36
C GLN A 72 -15.28 6.23 -5.57
N TYR A 73 -14.26 5.41 -5.86
CA TYR A 73 -12.96 5.49 -5.19
C TYR A 73 -12.28 6.84 -5.44
N THR A 74 -12.29 7.31 -6.69
CA THR A 74 -11.71 8.62 -7.04
C THR A 74 -12.44 9.82 -6.42
N GLU A 75 -13.71 9.68 -6.06
CA GLU A 75 -14.51 10.75 -5.45
C GLU A 75 -14.47 10.73 -3.91
N THR A 76 -14.15 9.59 -3.30
CA THR A 76 -14.29 9.38 -1.84
C THR A 76 -12.96 9.28 -1.09
N VAL A 77 -11.88 8.88 -1.75
CA VAL A 77 -10.58 8.72 -1.11
C VAL A 77 -9.88 10.06 -0.95
N GLN A 78 -9.31 10.30 0.22
CA GLN A 78 -8.71 11.55 0.65
C GLN A 78 -7.18 11.51 0.51
N VAL A 79 -6.70 11.45 -0.73
CA VAL A 79 -5.26 11.44 -1.04
C VAL A 79 -4.89 12.42 -2.15
N GLY A 80 -3.60 12.75 -2.26
CA GLY A 80 -3.10 13.69 -3.27
C GLY A 80 -3.17 13.15 -4.71
N MET A 81 -2.89 11.86 -4.92
CA MET A 81 -2.88 11.23 -6.24
C MET A 81 -3.59 9.88 -6.25
N ILE A 82 -4.42 9.65 -7.27
CA ILE A 82 -5.16 8.39 -7.44
C ILE A 82 -4.86 7.78 -8.81
N GLY A 83 -4.36 6.53 -8.80
CA GLY A 83 -4.20 5.71 -10.00
C GLY A 83 -5.37 4.74 -10.19
N VAL A 84 -5.92 4.63 -11.40
CA VAL A 84 -6.94 3.62 -11.74
C VAL A 84 -6.34 2.64 -12.73
N ASN A 85 -6.20 1.38 -12.31
CA ASN A 85 -5.57 0.29 -13.08
C ASN A 85 -4.13 0.57 -13.53
N VAL A 86 -3.47 1.53 -12.88
CA VAL A 86 -2.07 1.90 -13.10
C VAL A 86 -1.46 2.20 -11.73
N PRO A 87 -0.30 1.61 -11.38
CA PRO A 87 0.37 1.95 -10.13
C PRO A 87 0.89 3.39 -10.18
N ILE A 88 0.92 4.05 -9.03
CA ILE A 88 1.53 5.38 -8.89
C ILE A 88 2.98 5.24 -8.44
N PRO A 89 3.89 6.07 -8.96
CA PRO A 89 5.24 6.15 -8.44
C PRO A 89 5.20 6.82 -7.07
N VAL A 90 5.60 6.07 -6.05
CA VAL A 90 5.88 6.56 -4.70
C VAL A 90 7.34 6.26 -4.36
#